data_AF-A0A453LKI9-F1
#
_entry.id   AF-A0A453LKI9-F1
#
_cell.length_a   1.000
_cell.length_b   1.000
_cell.length_c   1.000
_cell.angle_alpha   90.00
_cell.angle_beta   90.00
_cell.angle_gamma   90.00
#
_symmetry.space_group_name_H-M   'P 1'
#
loop_
_entity.id
_entity.type
_entity.pdbx_description
1 polymer ?
#
loop_
_entity_poly.entity_id
_entity_poly.type
_entity_poly.pdbx_seq_one_letter_code
_entity_poly.pdbx_strand_id
1 'polypeptide(L)'
;MAILASRKHYCVNKTACMADSIDEECKRLLDDKVQGCPEFKNAQKLSRHPSLQTGGSYEVHDIEDLLRVGRQVKGCPYFAAQTMAEAAQLVFCPYNYLISPIVRRAMDINIAGSIVILDEA
;
A
#
# COMPACT_ATOMS: atom_id res chain seq x y z
N MET A 1 12.76 -1.48 0.29
CA MET A 1 11.98 -2.20 -0.74
C MET A 1 10.51 -1.91 -0.51
N ALA A 2 9.67 -1.93 -1.55
CA ALA A 2 8.23 -1.85 -1.43
C ALA A 2 7.53 -2.79 -2.43
N ILE A 3 6.34 -3.28 -2.05
CA ILE A 3 5.46 -4.05 -2.92
C ILE A 3 4.16 -3.28 -3.03
N LEU A 4 3.72 -2.98 -4.25
CA LEU A 4 2.43 -2.35 -4.52
C LEU A 4 1.42 -3.40 -4.92
N ALA A 5 0.23 -3.33 -4.36
CA ALA A 5 -0.89 -4.21 -4.67
C ALA A 5 -2.22 -3.46 -4.55
N SER A 6 -3.31 -4.10 -4.98
CA SER A 6 -4.65 -3.51 -4.90
C SER A 6 -5.17 -3.49 -3.46
N ARG A 7 -6.21 -2.69 -3.21
CA ARG A 7 -6.91 -2.68 -1.91
C ARG A 7 -7.44 -4.07 -1.53
N LYS A 8 -7.78 -4.91 -2.50
CA LYS A 8 -8.25 -6.30 -2.25
C LYS A 8 -7.20 -7.15 -1.54
N HIS A 9 -5.91 -6.93 -1.79
CA HIS A 9 -4.84 -7.66 -1.13
C HIS A 9 -4.40 -7.00 0.19
N TYR A 10 -4.53 -5.68 0.31
CA TYR A 10 -3.97 -4.94 1.44
C TYR A 10 -4.97 -4.42 2.48
N CYS A 11 -6.26 -4.35 2.18
CA CYS A 11 -7.21 -3.76 3.10
C CYS A 11 -7.37 -4.64 4.36
N VAL A 12 -7.28 -4.01 5.53
CA VAL A 12 -7.49 -4.66 6.85
C VAL A 12 -8.65 -4.04 7.62
N ASN A 13 -9.30 -3.02 7.07
CA ASN A 13 -10.50 -2.43 7.64
C ASN A 13 -11.69 -3.37 7.39
N LYS A 14 -12.31 -3.86 8.47
CA LYS A 14 -13.38 -4.86 8.38
C LYS A 14 -14.57 -4.39 7.54
N THR A 15 -15.00 -3.15 7.70
CA THR A 15 -16.15 -2.58 6.97
C THR A 15 -15.86 -2.57 5.48
N ALA A 16 -14.69 -2.07 5.07
CA ALA A 16 -14.27 -2.06 3.68
C ALA A 16 -14.14 -3.48 3.09
N CYS A 17 -13.58 -4.43 3.84
CA CYS A 17 -13.42 -5.81 3.37
C CYS A 17 -14.74 -6.59 3.23
N MET A 18 -15.81 -6.17 3.90
CA MET A 18 -17.13 -6.79 3.82
C MET A 18 -18.06 -6.11 2.79
N ALA A 19 -17.65 -4.99 2.21
CA ALA A 19 -18.41 -4.31 1.18
C ALA A 19 -18.28 -4.99 -0.18
N ASP A 20 -19.28 -4.80 -1.05
CA ASP A 20 -19.26 -5.31 -2.42
C ASP A 20 -18.09 -4.74 -3.24
N SER A 21 -17.76 -3.47 -2.99
CA SER A 21 -16.63 -2.77 -3.59
C SER A 21 -15.74 -2.16 -2.51
N ILE A 22 -14.59 -2.79 -2.28
CA ILE A 22 -13.56 -2.29 -1.35
C ILE A 22 -13.10 -0.89 -1.77
N ASP A 23 -13.02 -0.62 -3.07
CA ASP A 23 -12.56 0.68 -3.58
C ASP A 23 -13.56 1.80 -3.30
N GLU A 24 -14.86 1.56 -3.49
CA GLU A 24 -15.90 2.55 -3.19
C GLU A 24 -16.03 2.79 -1.69
N GLU A 25 -16.04 1.71 -0.89
CA GLU A 25 -16.15 1.83 0.56
C GLU A 25 -14.89 2.48 1.16
N CYS A 26 -13.70 2.19 0.62
CA CYS A 26 -12.48 2.89 1.02
C CYS A 26 -12.59 4.39 0.73
N LYS A 27 -13.08 4.80 -0.45
CA LYS A 27 -13.27 6.22 -0.77
C LYS A 27 -14.27 6.87 0.19
N ARG A 28 -15.41 6.23 0.42
CA ARG A 28 -16.44 6.69 1.36
C ARG A 28 -15.86 6.91 2.76
N LEU A 29 -15.06 5.97 3.26
CA LEU A 29 -14.40 6.08 4.57
C LEU A 29 -13.31 7.15 4.60
N LEU A 30 -12.66 7.48 3.48
CA LEU A 30 -11.67 8.56 3.43
C LEU A 30 -12.35 9.94 3.36
N ASP A 31 -13.53 10.04 2.74
CA ASP A 31 -14.31 11.28 2.64
C ASP A 31 -15.08 11.60 3.94
N ASP A 32 -15.34 10.58 4.77
CA ASP A 32 -15.98 10.75 6.08
C ASP A 32 -15.03 11.41 7.10
N LYS A 33 -15.27 12.69 7.36
CA LYS A 33 -14.47 13.49 8.32
C LYS A 33 -14.73 13.15 9.79
N VAL A 34 -15.83 12.44 10.08
CA VAL A 34 -16.25 12.11 11.45
C VAL A 34 -15.68 10.75 11.85
N GLN A 35 -16.07 9.71 11.14
CA GLN A 35 -15.63 8.34 11.45
C GLN A 35 -14.27 8.06 10.83
N GLY A 36 -14.13 8.35 9.54
CA GLY A 36 -12.92 8.13 8.77
C GLY A 36 -12.50 6.65 8.67
N CYS A 37 -11.31 6.42 8.11
CA CYS A 37 -10.61 5.14 8.20
C CYS A 37 -9.51 5.20 9.28
N PRO A 38 -9.66 4.53 10.44
CA PRO A 38 -8.66 4.54 11.50
C PRO A 38 -7.31 4.00 11.05
N GLU A 39 -7.32 2.97 10.21
CA GLU A 39 -6.11 2.37 9.67
C GLU A 39 -5.35 3.34 8.77
N PHE A 40 -6.06 4.14 7.97
CA PHE A 40 -5.45 5.15 7.11
C PHE A 40 -4.67 6.20 7.92
N LYS A 41 -5.24 6.67 9.04
CA LYS A 41 -4.59 7.63 9.94
C LYS A 41 -3.24 7.11 10.49
N ASN A 42 -3.08 5.79 10.55
CA ASN A 42 -1.87 5.12 11.02
C ASN A 42 -0.98 4.58 9.89
N ALA A 43 -1.29 4.85 8.61
CA ALA A 43 -0.51 4.34 7.48
C ALA A 43 0.97 4.78 7.53
N GLN A 44 1.22 6.06 7.84
CA GLN A 44 2.58 6.59 7.97
C GLN A 44 3.34 5.98 9.17
N LYS A 45 2.63 5.63 10.24
CA LYS A 45 3.23 4.93 11.38
C LYS A 45 3.62 3.50 11.00
N LEU A 46 2.80 2.83 10.20
CA LEU A 46 3.09 1.50 9.67
C LEU A 46 4.31 1.52 8.74
N SER A 47 4.39 2.47 7.79
CA SER A 47 5.52 2.54 6.85
C SER A 47 6.87 2.77 7.54
N ARG A 48 6.86 3.33 8.76
CA ARG A 48 8.03 3.60 9.60
C ARG A 48 8.22 2.59 10.74
N HIS A 49 7.44 1.50 10.77
CA HIS A 49 7.52 0.54 11.84
C HIS A 49 8.92 -0.12 11.86
N PRO A 50 9.59 -0.24 13.03
CA PRO A 50 10.97 -0.72 13.11
C PRO A 50 11.21 -2.08 12.46
N SER A 51 10.21 -2.97 12.51
CA SER A 51 10.33 -4.28 11.87
C SER A 51 10.43 -4.22 10.34
N LEU A 52 9.92 -3.16 9.71
CA LEU A 52 9.94 -2.97 8.25
C LEU A 52 11.11 -2.09 7.77
N GLN A 53 11.93 -1.58 8.70
CA GLN A 53 13.13 -0.79 8.38
C GLN A 53 14.35 -1.69 8.20
N THR A 54 15.45 -1.12 7.71
CA THR A 54 16.75 -1.81 7.60
C THR A 54 17.19 -2.40 8.93
N GLY A 55 17.58 -3.68 8.93
CA GLY A 55 17.92 -4.45 10.13
C GLY A 55 16.72 -4.95 10.93
N GLY A 56 15.49 -4.66 10.48
CA GLY A 56 14.26 -5.16 11.08
C GLY A 56 13.92 -6.59 10.64
N SER A 57 13.06 -7.27 11.40
CA SER A 57 12.66 -8.67 11.13
C SER A 57 11.92 -8.88 9.81
N TYR A 58 11.42 -7.81 9.20
CA TYR A 58 10.67 -7.77 7.94
C TYR A 58 11.26 -6.70 7.00
N GLU A 59 12.58 -6.50 7.02
CA GLU A 59 13.28 -5.64 6.05
C GLU A 59 12.93 -6.04 4.60
N VAL A 60 12.97 -7.35 4.33
CA VAL A 60 12.46 -7.97 3.10
C VAL A 60 11.12 -8.61 3.42
N HIS A 61 10.04 -7.88 3.17
CA HIS A 61 8.67 -8.30 3.46
C HIS A 61 7.91 -8.68 2.19
N ASP A 62 7.02 -9.66 2.30
CA ASP A 62 5.96 -9.91 1.32
C ASP A 62 4.66 -9.17 1.69
N ILE A 63 3.57 -9.50 1.00
CA ILE A 63 2.24 -8.90 1.24
C ILE A 63 1.74 -9.29 2.65
N GLU A 64 1.89 -10.56 3.01
CA GLU A 64 1.41 -11.18 4.24
C GLU A 64 2.10 -10.60 5.49
N ASP A 65 3.40 -10.32 5.39
CA ASP A 65 4.19 -9.68 6.43
C ASP A 65 3.71 -8.24 6.67
N LEU A 66 3.50 -7.46 5.61
CA LEU A 66 2.99 -6.09 5.75
C LEU A 66 1.57 -6.08 6.33
N LEU A 67 0.71 -7.03 5.92
CA LEU A 67 -0.60 -7.23 6.53
C LEU A 67 -0.49 -7.57 8.03
N ARG A 68 0.49 -8.41 8.42
CA ARG A 68 0.71 -8.82 9.81
C ARG A 68 1.06 -7.62 10.68
N VAL A 69 2.05 -6.83 10.27
CA VAL A 69 2.46 -5.61 11.00
C VAL A 69 1.32 -4.59 10.99
N GLY A 70 0.63 -4.41 9.86
CA GLY A 70 -0.50 -3.48 9.74
C GLY A 70 -1.64 -3.81 10.69
N ARG A 71 -1.98 -5.08 10.87
CA ARG A 71 -2.99 -5.52 11.86
C ARG A 71 -2.54 -5.25 13.30
N GLN A 72 -1.26 -5.48 13.62
CA GLN A 72 -0.72 -5.24 14.96
C GLN A 72 -0.78 -3.76 15.35
N VAL A 73 -0.45 -2.85 14.42
CA VAL A 73 -0.40 -1.41 14.69
C VAL A 73 -1.68 -0.67 14.29
N LYS A 74 -2.70 -1.39 13.80
CA LYS A 74 -3.92 -0.83 13.18
C LYS A 74 -3.58 0.23 12.14
N GLY A 75 -2.63 -0.06 11.26
CA GLY A 75 -2.20 0.81 10.16
C GLY A 75 -2.63 0.23 8.82
N CYS A 76 -2.90 1.10 7.84
CA CYS A 76 -3.35 0.70 6.51
C CYS A 76 -2.17 0.24 5.65
N PRO A 77 -2.09 -1.07 5.29
CA PRO A 77 -1.00 -1.60 4.47
C PRO A 77 -0.98 -0.98 3.07
N TYR A 78 -2.15 -0.71 2.48
CA TYR A 78 -2.26 -0.16 1.14
C TYR A 78 -1.57 1.22 1.02
N PHE A 79 -1.88 2.14 1.92
CA PHE A 79 -1.25 3.46 1.92
C PHE A 79 0.16 3.45 2.47
N ALA A 80 0.47 2.55 3.42
CA ALA A 80 1.84 2.37 3.90
C ALA A 80 2.77 1.92 2.76
N ALA A 81 2.34 0.95 1.95
CA ALA A 81 3.09 0.47 0.79
C ALA A 81 3.36 1.58 -0.24
N GLN A 82 2.38 2.47 -0.48
CA GLN A 82 2.57 3.65 -1.34
C GLN A 82 3.66 4.57 -0.78
N THR A 83 3.58 4.93 0.50
CA THR A 83 4.61 5.77 1.16
C THR A 83 5.98 5.08 1.18
N MET A 84 6.03 3.76 1.32
CA MET A 84 7.29 3.00 1.27
C MET A 84 7.88 3.00 -0.14
N ALA A 85 7.05 2.98 -1.19
CA ALA A 85 7.50 3.01 -2.58
C ALA A 85 8.19 4.34 -2.93
N GLU A 86 7.76 5.46 -2.36
CA GLU A 86 8.40 6.78 -2.57
C GLU A 86 9.88 6.80 -2.14
N ALA A 87 10.24 6.03 -1.11
CA ALA A 87 11.60 5.97 -0.57
C ALA A 87 12.35 4.67 -0.92
N ALA A 88 11.72 3.76 -1.67
CA ALA A 88 12.30 2.45 -1.97
C ALA A 88 13.24 2.49 -3.18
N GLN A 89 14.34 1.75 -3.08
CA GLN A 89 15.25 1.52 -4.22
C GLN A 89 14.73 0.46 -5.19
N LEU A 90 13.83 -0.42 -4.73
CA LEU A 90 13.21 -1.48 -5.50
C LEU A 90 11.72 -1.53 -5.16
N VAL A 91 10.89 -1.40 -6.19
CA VAL A 91 9.43 -1.43 -6.11
C VAL A 91 8.91 -2.55 -7.01
N PHE A 92 8.21 -3.50 -6.41
CA PHE A 92 7.43 -4.49 -7.14
C PHE A 92 6.04 -3.92 -7.37
N CYS A 93 5.58 -3.89 -8.62
CA CYS A 93 4.21 -3.46 -8.93
C CYS A 93 3.64 -4.22 -10.14
N PRO A 94 2.31 -4.39 -10.21
CA PRO A 94 1.66 -5.00 -11.36
C PRO A 94 1.80 -4.17 -12.65
N TYR A 95 1.84 -4.81 -13.83
CA TYR A 95 2.02 -4.11 -15.12
C TYR A 95 1.00 -2.99 -15.36
N ASN A 96 -0.26 -3.20 -14.96
CA ASN A 96 -1.31 -2.20 -15.15
C ASN A 96 -1.04 -0.89 -14.39
N TYR A 97 -0.20 -0.89 -13.36
CA TYR A 97 0.20 0.31 -12.62
C TYR A 97 1.19 1.17 -13.42
N LEU A 98 1.95 0.56 -14.34
CA LEU A 98 2.89 1.24 -15.23
C LEU A 98 2.23 1.69 -16.54
N ILE A 99 1.41 0.80 -17.12
CA ILE A 99 0.85 0.96 -18.47
C ILE A 99 -0.37 1.88 -18.46
N SER A 100 -1.28 1.75 -17.48
CA SER A 100 -2.50 2.56 -17.44
C SER A 100 -2.22 3.95 -16.89
N PRO A 101 -2.40 5.04 -17.66
CA PRO A 101 -2.17 6.39 -17.17
C PRO A 101 -3.12 6.78 -16.02
N ILE A 102 -4.30 6.17 -15.97
CA ILE A 102 -5.29 6.42 -14.91
C ILE A 102 -4.80 5.80 -13.60
N VAL A 103 -4.40 4.52 -13.63
CA VAL A 103 -3.93 3.82 -12.43
C VAL A 103 -2.61 4.43 -11.95
N ARG A 104 -1.69 4.72 -12.88
CA ARG A 104 -0.40 5.34 -12.55
C ARG A 104 -0.55 6.67 -11.82
N ARG A 105 -1.45 7.55 -12.30
CA ARG A 105 -1.78 8.81 -11.63
C ARG A 105 -2.46 8.60 -10.27
N ALA A 106 -3.38 7.64 -10.17
CA ALA A 106 -4.07 7.36 -8.93
C ALA A 106 -3.17 6.77 -7.82
N MET A 107 -2.05 6.15 -8.21
CA MET A 107 -1.04 5.58 -7.31
C MET A 107 0.16 6.51 -7.11
N ASP A 108 0.16 7.69 -7.73
CA ASP A 108 1.26 8.67 -7.75
C ASP A 108 2.64 8.05 -8.10
N ILE A 109 2.65 7.13 -9.05
CA ILE A 109 3.88 6.43 -9.46
C ILE A 109 4.63 7.30 -10.47
N ASN A 110 5.76 7.86 -10.03
CA ASN A 110 6.72 8.53 -10.88
C ASN A 110 7.89 7.59 -11.24
N ILE A 111 8.07 7.33 -12.53
CA ILE A 111 9.15 6.47 -13.06
C ILE A 111 10.29 7.27 -13.71
N ALA A 112 10.26 8.61 -13.63
CA ALA A 112 11.30 9.44 -14.20
C ALA A 112 12.66 9.13 -13.55
N GLY A 113 13.65 8.74 -14.36
CA GLY A 113 14.98 8.34 -13.88
C GLY A 113 15.04 6.91 -13.32
N SER A 114 13.95 6.14 -13.38
CA SER A 114 13.92 4.75 -12.94
C SER A 114 14.29 3.78 -14.07
N ILE A 115 14.91 2.65 -13.71
CA ILE A 115 15.03 1.48 -14.60
C ILE A 115 13.77 0.65 -14.45
N VAL A 116 13.06 0.42 -15.54
CA VAL A 116 11.84 -0.41 -15.57
C VAL A 116 12.19 -1.78 -16.12
N ILE A 117 11.92 -2.82 -15.33
CA ILE A 117 12.07 -4.22 -15.74
C ILE A 117 10.68 -4.81 -15.88
N LEU A 118 10.36 -5.27 -17.08
CA LEU A 118 9.17 -6.08 -17.34
C LEU A 118 9.62 -7.53 -17.32
N ASP A 119 9.18 -8.27 -16.31
CA ASP A 119 9.36 -9.72 -16.28
C ASP A 119 8.32 -10.37 -17.22
N GLU A 120 8.59 -11.56 -17.77
CA GLU A 120 7.62 -12.34 -18.56
C GLU A 120 6.89 -11.58 -19.73
N ALA A 121 7.62 -10.71 -20.44
CA ALA A 121 7.11 -9.92 -21.59
C ALA A 121 7.49 -10.52 -22.95
#